data_AF-A0A8S4ELA0-F1
#
_entry.id   AF-A0A8S4ELA0-F1
#
_cell.length_a   1.000
_cell.length_b   1.000
_cell.length_c   1.000
_cell.angle_alpha   90.00
_cell.angle_beta   90.00
_cell.angle_gamma   90.00
#
_symmetry.space_group_name_H-M   'P 1'
#
loop_
_entity.id
_entity.type
_entity.pdbx_description
1 polymer ?
#
loop_
_entity_poly.entity_id
_entity_poly.type
_entity_poly.pdbx_seq_one_letter_code
_entity_poly.pdbx_strand_id
1 'polypeptide(L)'
;MHGKSDLVHISLFYSLFSIILKVLMALVIYVTFALNFWVPFDLAWYYIKRKIKPEKYWFWHRFWRTVFVIGIVLITVAFPSVDLLIDVIGAFCLSNMGFIFPSLIELSVDWFDPGPGRFYWRLWKCVAICVFGAVLCIIGTTTSVISLIHELYG
;
A
#
# COMPACT_ATOMS: atom_id res chain seq x y z
N MET A 1 37.47 -10.17 36.39
CA MET A 1 36.15 -9.57 36.76
C MET A 1 35.83 -8.28 36.00
N HIS A 2 36.79 -7.63 35.31
CA HIS A 2 36.58 -6.37 34.57
C HIS A 2 35.68 -6.49 33.31
N GLY A 3 35.68 -7.64 32.62
CA GLY A 3 34.91 -7.77 31.36
C GLY A 3 33.39 -7.94 31.52
N LYS A 4 32.85 -8.10 32.74
CA LYS A 4 31.40 -8.31 32.95
C LYS A 4 30.64 -7.00 33.12
N SER A 5 31.28 -5.94 33.60
CA SER A 5 30.72 -4.60 33.73
C SER A 5 30.54 -3.91 32.37
N ASP A 6 31.53 -4.04 31.47
CA ASP A 6 31.46 -3.40 30.15
C ASP A 6 30.30 -3.95 29.30
N LEU A 7 30.03 -5.25 29.39
CA LEU A 7 28.90 -5.88 28.68
C LEU A 7 27.53 -5.41 29.18
N VAL A 8 27.41 -5.05 30.47
CA VAL A 8 26.17 -4.52 31.04
C VAL A 8 25.93 -3.08 30.58
N HIS A 9 26.97 -2.24 30.55
CA HIS A 9 26.85 -0.88 30.02
C HIS A 9 26.48 -0.87 28.53
N ILE A 10 27.06 -1.79 27.76
CA ILE A 10 26.76 -1.98 26.34
C ILE A 10 25.31 -2.47 26.14
N SER A 11 24.85 -3.47 26.90
CA SER A 11 23.46 -3.97 26.84
C SER A 11 22.43 -2.90 27.24
N LEU A 12 22.73 -2.10 28.27
CA LEU A 12 21.88 -1.00 28.72
C LEU A 12 21.80 0.12 27.68
N PHE A 13 22.93 0.46 27.04
CA PHE A 13 22.97 1.40 25.94
C PHE A 13 22.16 0.92 24.72
N TYR A 14 22.28 -0.37 24.33
CA TYR A 14 21.50 -0.94 23.23
C TYR A 14 19.99 -0.96 23.51
N SER A 15 19.58 -1.22 24.76
CA SER A 15 18.18 -1.17 25.16
C SER A 15 17.60 0.24 25.06
N LEU A 16 18.32 1.25 25.57
CA LEU A 16 17.94 2.66 25.46
C LEU A 16 17.84 3.12 23.99
N PHE A 17 18.84 2.77 23.17
CA PHE A 17 18.83 3.09 21.75
C PHE A 17 17.61 2.48 21.04
N SER A 18 17.29 1.21 21.33
CA SER A 18 16.13 0.52 20.76
C SER A 18 14.80 1.18 21.16
N ILE A 19 14.68 1.64 22.41
CA ILE A 19 13.48 2.35 22.89
C ILE A 19 13.32 3.68 22.17
N ILE A 20 14.40 4.46 22.03
CA ILE A 20 14.39 5.74 21.32
C ILE A 20 13.97 5.53 19.86
N LEU A 21 14.52 4.51 19.18
CA LEU A 21 14.13 4.18 17.80
C LEU A 21 12.65 3.79 17.69
N LYS A 22 12.13 2.98 18.63
CA LYS A 22 10.70 2.60 18.65
C LYS A 22 9.80 3.82 18.78
N VAL A 23 10.15 4.75 19.66
CA VAL A 23 9.39 6.00 19.85
C VAL A 23 9.45 6.88 18.59
N LEU A 24 10.63 7.03 18.00
CA LEU A 24 10.80 7.81 16.77
C LEU A 24 10.01 7.19 15.60
N MET A 25 10.06 5.86 15.46
CA MET A 25 9.33 5.15 14.42
C MET A 25 7.81 5.26 14.62
N ALA A 26 7.32 5.16 15.85
CA ALA A 26 5.91 5.41 16.16
C ALA A 26 5.48 6.84 15.79
N LEU A 27 6.33 7.84 16.08
CA LEU A 27 6.06 9.23 15.72
C LEU A 27 6.02 9.45 14.20
N VAL A 28 6.98 8.88 13.47
CA VAL A 28 7.01 8.95 12.00
C VAL A 28 5.78 8.28 11.40
N ILE A 29 5.44 7.06 11.83
CA ILE A 29 4.26 6.33 11.33
C ILE A 29 2.99 7.14 11.60
N TYR A 30 2.84 7.72 12.79
CA TYR A 30 1.69 8.57 13.13
C TYR A 30 1.55 9.77 12.18
N VAL A 31 2.64 10.51 11.96
CA VAL A 31 2.64 11.68 11.07
C VAL A 31 2.40 11.27 9.62
N THR A 32 3.10 10.24 9.13
CA THR A 32 2.96 9.75 7.76
C THR A 32 1.55 9.21 7.48
N PHE A 33 0.93 8.53 8.45
CA PHE A 33 -0.45 8.06 8.31
C PHE A 33 -1.44 9.23 8.17
N ALA A 34 -1.29 10.28 9.01
CA ALA A 34 -2.13 11.47 8.90
C ALA A 34 -1.97 12.17 7.55
N LEU A 35 -0.72 12.28 7.05
CA LEU A 35 -0.44 12.92 5.76
C LEU A 35 -0.96 12.11 4.57
N ASN A 36 -0.73 10.79 4.56
CA ASN A 36 -1.19 9.90 3.50
C ASN A 36 -2.71 9.82 3.42
N PHE A 37 -3.41 9.93 4.55
CA PHE A 37 -4.88 9.90 4.55
C PHE A 37 -5.50 11.23 4.05
N TRP A 38 -4.79 12.36 4.18
CA TRP A 38 -5.30 13.67 3.80
C TRP A 38 -5.58 13.79 2.29
N VAL A 39 -4.65 13.31 1.45
CA VAL A 39 -4.76 13.38 -0.02
C VAL A 39 -5.96 12.59 -0.60
N PRO A 40 -6.15 11.28 -0.33
CA PRO A 40 -7.29 10.53 -0.85
C PRO A 40 -8.61 11.02 -0.26
N PHE A 41 -8.60 11.55 0.97
CA PHE A 41 -9.79 12.13 1.59
C PHE A 41 -10.26 13.39 0.86
N ASP A 42 -9.34 14.32 0.59
CA ASP A 42 -9.64 15.55 -0.16
C ASP A 42 -10.03 15.23 -1.61
N LEU A 43 -9.33 14.29 -2.24
CA LEU A 43 -9.62 13.85 -3.59
C LEU A 43 -11.00 13.20 -3.71
N ALA A 44 -11.34 12.28 -2.80
CA ALA A 44 -12.66 11.67 -2.76
C ALA A 44 -13.73 12.76 -2.65
N TRP A 45 -13.56 13.69 -1.69
CA TRP A 45 -14.47 14.81 -1.48
C TRP A 45 -14.65 15.69 -2.72
N TYR A 46 -13.57 15.93 -3.47
CA TYR A 46 -13.61 16.67 -4.74
C TYR A 46 -14.45 15.96 -5.83
N TYR A 47 -14.39 14.64 -5.94
CA TYR A 47 -15.22 13.90 -6.90
C TYR A 47 -16.69 13.86 -6.50
N ILE A 48 -16.91 13.68 -5.21
CA ILE A 48 -18.21 13.57 -4.58
C ILE A 48 -19.02 14.87 -4.67
N LYS A 49 -18.38 16.02 -4.40
CA LYS A 49 -19.06 17.33 -4.43
C LYS A 49 -19.62 17.66 -5.81
N ARG A 50 -19.04 17.13 -6.89
CA ARG A 50 -19.52 17.31 -8.27
C ARG A 50 -20.84 16.59 -8.56
N LYS A 51 -21.24 15.61 -7.74
CA LYS A 51 -22.43 14.78 -7.98
C LYS A 51 -23.58 15.07 -7.00
N ILE A 52 -23.37 15.87 -5.96
CA ILE A 52 -24.33 16.05 -4.85
C ILE A 52 -24.76 17.50 -4.68
N LYS A 53 -26.08 17.70 -4.53
CA LYS A 53 -26.71 19.00 -4.27
C LYS A 53 -26.25 19.58 -2.91
N PRO A 54 -26.08 20.91 -2.79
CA PRO A 54 -25.46 21.57 -1.63
C PRO A 54 -26.18 21.34 -0.29
N GLU A 55 -27.44 20.94 -0.31
CA GLU A 55 -28.29 20.77 0.89
C GLU A 55 -27.88 19.58 1.79
N LYS A 56 -27.17 18.57 1.27
CA LYS A 56 -26.77 17.35 2.03
C LYS A 56 -25.27 17.23 2.28
N TYR A 57 -24.52 18.32 2.11
CA TYR A 57 -23.06 18.33 2.20
C TYR A 57 -22.54 17.77 3.55
N TRP A 58 -23.15 18.20 4.65
CA TRP A 58 -22.73 17.79 6.00
C TRP A 58 -22.87 16.29 6.27
N PHE A 59 -23.99 15.68 5.87
CA PHE A 59 -24.23 14.25 6.08
C PHE A 59 -23.26 13.40 5.26
N TRP A 60 -23.03 13.82 4.02
CA TRP A 60 -22.18 13.07 3.10
C TRP A 60 -20.69 13.14 3.52
N HIS A 61 -20.24 14.27 4.08
CA HIS A 61 -18.89 14.39 4.62
C HIS A 61 -18.62 13.45 5.79
N ARG A 62 -19.62 13.26 6.66
CA ARG A 62 -19.52 12.36 7.82
C ARG A 62 -19.55 10.91 7.40
N PHE A 63 -20.45 10.57 6.46
CA PHE A 63 -20.58 9.22 5.93
C PHE A 63 -19.28 8.72 5.29
N TRP A 64 -18.61 9.55 4.48
CA TRP A 64 -17.35 9.16 3.84
C TRP A 64 -16.23 8.86 4.81
N ARG A 65 -16.07 9.67 5.88
CA ARG A 65 -15.09 9.37 6.94
C ARG A 65 -15.38 8.02 7.59
N THR A 66 -16.65 7.76 7.89
CA THR A 66 -17.07 6.49 8.51
C THR A 66 -16.80 5.29 7.60
N VAL A 67 -17.09 5.39 6.30
CA VAL A 67 -16.82 4.31 5.34
C VAL A 67 -15.32 3.99 5.25
N PHE A 68 -14.46 5.01 5.17
CA PHE A 68 -13.01 4.78 5.12
C PHE A 68 -12.49 4.09 6.38
N VAL A 69 -12.90 4.55 7.56
CA VAL A 69 -12.48 3.94 8.84
C VAL A 69 -13.00 2.50 8.94
N ILE A 70 -14.27 2.26 8.60
CA ILE A 70 -14.84 0.91 8.58
C ILE A 70 -14.07 0.00 7.62
N GLY A 71 -13.71 0.48 6.43
CA GLY A 71 -12.92 -0.29 5.47
C GLY A 71 -11.58 -0.74 6.04
N ILE A 72 -10.85 0.16 6.73
CA ILE A 72 -9.58 -0.19 7.37
C ILE A 72 -9.80 -1.22 8.49
N VAL A 73 -10.82 -1.02 9.33
CA VAL A 73 -11.13 -1.97 10.43
C VAL A 73 -11.50 -3.35 9.89
N LEU A 74 -12.32 -3.43 8.83
CA LEU A 74 -12.67 -4.70 8.20
C LEU A 74 -11.44 -5.43 7.68
N ILE A 75 -10.50 -4.71 7.06
CA ILE A 75 -9.25 -5.27 6.55
C ILE A 75 -8.36 -5.76 7.71
N THR A 76 -8.26 -5.00 8.81
CA THR A 76 -7.52 -5.41 10.01
C THR A 76 -8.13 -6.64 10.69
N VAL A 77 -9.46 -6.78 10.70
CA VAL A 77 -10.11 -7.98 11.25
C VAL A 77 -9.95 -9.20 10.34
N ALA A 78 -9.92 -8.99 9.03
CA ALA A 78 -9.73 -10.08 8.06
C ALA A 78 -8.31 -10.67 8.09
N PHE A 79 -7.29 -9.85 8.36
CA PHE A 79 -5.88 -10.27 8.38
C PHE A 79 -5.25 -10.03 9.76
N PRO A 80 -5.01 -11.09 10.57
CA PRO A 80 -4.37 -10.95 11.87
C PRO A 80 -2.87 -10.63 11.79
N SER A 81 -2.23 -10.91 10.64
CA SER A 81 -0.79 -10.67 10.40
C SER A 81 -0.59 -9.45 9.49
N VAL A 82 0.00 -8.39 10.03
CA VAL A 82 0.22 -7.12 9.30
C VAL A 82 1.30 -7.21 8.22
N ASP A 83 2.34 -8.01 8.42
CA ASP A 83 3.43 -8.20 7.46
C ASP A 83 2.94 -8.76 6.12
N LEU A 84 2.02 -9.71 6.23
CA LEU A 84 1.36 -10.40 5.13
C LEU A 84 0.52 -9.44 4.28
N LEU A 85 -0.22 -8.57 4.95
CA LEU A 85 -1.03 -7.54 4.31
C LEU A 85 -0.16 -6.54 3.54
N ILE A 86 0.98 -6.14 4.11
CA ILE A 86 1.91 -5.21 3.47
C ILE A 86 2.50 -5.81 2.18
N ASP A 87 2.83 -7.10 2.19
CA ASP A 87 3.36 -7.80 1.00
C ASP A 87 2.32 -7.88 -0.12
N VAL A 88 1.07 -8.26 0.19
CA VAL A 88 -0.03 -8.34 -0.80
C VAL A 88 -0.37 -6.98 -1.37
N ILE A 89 -0.58 -5.98 -0.51
CA ILE A 89 -0.94 -4.63 -0.96
C ILE A 89 0.22 -4.02 -1.74
N GLY A 90 1.46 -4.27 -1.33
CA GLY A 90 2.66 -3.87 -2.06
C GLY A 90 2.70 -4.48 -3.45
N ALA A 91 2.55 -5.80 -3.58
CA ALA A 91 2.53 -6.50 -4.85
C ALA A 91 1.38 -6.01 -5.77
N PHE A 92 0.18 -5.81 -5.20
CA PHE A 92 -0.99 -5.35 -5.93
C PHE A 92 -0.87 -3.89 -6.40
N CYS A 93 -0.48 -2.98 -5.50
CA CYS A 93 -0.32 -1.57 -5.82
C CYS A 93 0.85 -1.35 -6.77
N LEU A 94 1.98 -2.04 -6.59
CA LEU A 94 3.13 -1.93 -7.49
C LEU A 94 2.78 -2.46 -8.89
N SER A 95 2.02 -3.54 -8.99
CA SER A 95 1.50 -4.07 -10.26
C SER A 95 0.63 -3.03 -11.00
N ASN A 96 -0.31 -2.38 -10.30
CA ASN A 96 -1.23 -1.46 -10.95
C ASN A 96 -0.66 -0.05 -11.17
N MET A 97 0.08 0.52 -10.21
CA MET A 97 0.65 1.86 -10.33
C MET A 97 1.98 1.87 -11.07
N GLY A 98 2.88 0.93 -10.75
CA GLY A 98 4.24 0.92 -11.29
C GLY A 98 4.31 0.46 -12.75
N PHE A 99 3.44 -0.48 -13.13
CA PHE A 99 3.51 -1.16 -14.42
C PHE A 99 2.38 -0.75 -15.39
N ILE A 100 1.13 -0.68 -14.92
CA ILE A 100 -0.03 -0.34 -15.77
C ILE A 100 -0.03 1.13 -16.20
N PHE A 101 0.33 2.07 -15.31
CA PHE A 101 0.30 3.50 -15.63
C PHE A 101 1.25 3.93 -16.77
N PRO A 102 2.54 3.54 -16.78
CA PRO A 102 3.42 3.87 -17.91
C PRO A 102 2.98 3.18 -19.21
N SER A 103 2.49 1.94 -19.12
CA SER A 103 2.02 1.20 -20.29
C SER A 103 0.74 1.80 -20.89
N LEU A 104 -0.17 2.32 -20.06
CA LEU A 104 -1.37 3.04 -20.52
C LEU A 104 -1.02 4.37 -21.19
N ILE A 105 -0.02 5.10 -20.66
CA ILE A 105 0.45 6.35 -21.25
C ILE A 105 1.11 6.08 -22.60
N GLU A 106 2.00 5.09 -22.72
CA GLU A 106 2.59 4.69 -24.01
C GLU A 106 1.50 4.29 -25.02
N LEU A 107 0.55 3.44 -24.62
CA LEU A 107 -0.56 3.04 -25.47
C LEU A 107 -1.43 4.22 -25.94
N SER A 108 -1.69 5.18 -25.06
CA SER A 108 -2.53 6.35 -25.39
C SER A 108 -1.80 7.34 -26.30
N VAL A 109 -0.49 7.52 -26.11
CA VAL A 109 0.36 8.38 -26.94
C VAL A 109 0.57 7.75 -28.33
N ASP A 110 0.84 6.46 -28.39
CA ASP A 110 1.09 5.74 -29.65
C ASP A 110 -0.16 5.51 -30.49
N TRP A 111 -1.34 5.71 -29.90
CA TRP A 111 -2.60 5.65 -30.66
C TRP A 111 -2.82 6.89 -31.52
N PHE A 112 -2.22 8.04 -31.18
CA PHE A 112 -2.49 9.31 -31.86
C PHE A 112 -1.58 9.55 -33.07
N ASP A 113 -0.26 9.27 -32.99
CA ASP A 113 0.71 9.34 -34.12
C ASP A 113 2.10 8.80 -33.67
N PRO A 114 2.80 7.89 -34.39
CA PRO A 114 2.42 7.09 -35.55
C PRO A 114 1.68 5.81 -35.11
N GLY A 115 0.70 5.37 -35.90
CA GLY A 115 -0.11 4.17 -35.65
C GLY A 115 0.73 2.91 -35.31
N PRO A 116 0.10 1.86 -34.75
CA PRO A 116 0.78 0.76 -34.07
C PRO A 116 1.93 0.24 -34.93
N GLY A 117 3.15 0.62 -34.54
CA GLY A 117 4.35 0.38 -35.33
C GLY A 117 4.45 -1.08 -35.79
N ARG A 118 5.10 -1.25 -36.94
CA ARG A 118 5.30 -2.52 -37.66
C ARG A 118 5.49 -3.67 -36.66
N PHE A 119 4.57 -4.64 -36.71
CA PHE A 119 4.60 -5.91 -35.96
C PHE A 119 4.03 -5.93 -34.52
N TYR A 120 3.16 -5.00 -34.10
CA TYR A 120 2.49 -5.05 -32.78
C TYR A 120 3.45 -5.15 -31.57
N TRP A 121 4.72 -4.81 -31.73
CA TRP A 121 5.77 -5.01 -30.72
C TRP A 121 5.50 -4.23 -29.42
N ARG A 122 4.86 -3.07 -29.53
CA ARG A 122 4.44 -2.25 -28.37
C ARG A 122 3.27 -2.87 -27.59
N LEU A 123 2.36 -3.55 -28.28
CA LEU A 123 1.25 -4.28 -27.67
C LEU A 123 1.77 -5.49 -26.89
N TRP A 124 2.76 -6.19 -27.43
CA TRP A 124 3.39 -7.33 -26.74
C TRP A 124 4.14 -6.92 -25.48
N LYS A 125 4.80 -5.74 -25.48
CA LYS A 125 5.40 -5.16 -24.28
C LYS A 125 4.34 -4.86 -23.20
N CYS A 126 3.21 -4.27 -23.58
CA CYS A 126 2.11 -4.03 -22.65
C CYS A 126 1.55 -5.34 -22.06
N VAL A 127 1.39 -6.39 -22.88
CA VAL A 127 0.93 -7.71 -22.42
C VAL A 127 1.95 -8.35 -21.48
N ALA A 128 3.25 -8.29 -21.79
CA ALA A 128 4.30 -8.82 -20.92
C ALA A 128 4.31 -8.14 -19.54
N ILE A 129 4.09 -6.82 -19.51
CA ILE A 129 3.99 -6.03 -18.28
C ILE A 129 2.74 -6.44 -17.46
N CYS A 130 1.59 -6.64 -18.11
CA CYS A 130 0.38 -7.15 -17.45
C CYS A 130 0.57 -8.56 -16.89
N VAL A 131 1.24 -9.44 -17.63
CA VAL A 131 1.54 -10.82 -17.17
C VAL A 131 2.47 -10.79 -15.96
N PHE A 132 3.49 -9.94 -15.97
CA PHE A 132 4.39 -9.78 -14.83
C PHE A 132 3.64 -9.30 -13.57
N GLY A 133 2.73 -8.34 -13.74
CA GLY A 133 1.83 -7.89 -12.67
C GLY A 133 0.93 -9.01 -12.11
N ALA A 134 0.37 -9.84 -12.99
CA ALA A 134 -0.45 -10.99 -12.58
C ALA A 134 0.38 -12.03 -11.80
N VAL A 135 1.62 -12.30 -12.24
CA VAL A 135 2.54 -13.21 -11.54
C VAL A 135 2.87 -12.69 -10.14
N LEU A 136 3.17 -11.39 -10.00
CA LEU A 136 3.39 -10.75 -8.70
C LEU A 136 2.18 -10.88 -7.77
N CYS A 137 0.96 -10.70 -8.29
CA CYS A 137 -0.27 -10.84 -7.52
C CYS A 137 -0.51 -12.29 -7.06
N ILE A 138 -0.22 -13.28 -7.93
CA ILE A 138 -0.34 -14.70 -7.59
C ILE A 138 0.67 -15.07 -6.51
N ILE A 139 1.94 -14.67 -6.67
CA ILE A 139 2.99 -14.91 -5.69
C ILE A 139 2.59 -14.32 -4.33
N GLY A 140 2.21 -13.04 -4.28
CA GLY A 140 1.80 -12.38 -3.03
C GLY A 140 0.57 -13.03 -2.36
N THR A 141 -0.39 -13.51 -3.14
CA THR A 141 -1.56 -14.24 -2.60
C THR A 141 -1.15 -15.61 -2.05
N THR A 142 -0.28 -16.33 -2.74
CA THR A 142 0.18 -17.66 -2.28
C THR A 142 1.05 -17.59 -1.03
N THR A 143 1.98 -16.63 -0.93
CA THR A 143 2.80 -16.43 0.28
C THR A 143 1.92 -16.12 1.48
N SER A 144 0.89 -15.32 1.25
CA SER A 144 -0.08 -14.94 2.27
C SER A 144 -0.93 -16.10 2.78
N VAL A 145 -1.44 -16.94 1.88
CA VAL A 145 -2.25 -18.08 2.30
C VAL A 145 -1.41 -19.11 3.08
N ILE A 146 -0.17 -19.37 2.65
CA ILE A 146 0.73 -20.33 3.30
C ILE A 146 1.08 -19.87 4.73
N SER A 147 1.43 -18.60 4.89
CA SER A 147 1.78 -18.03 6.19
C SER A 147 0.59 -18.01 7.15
N LEU A 148 -0.62 -17.70 6.65
CA LEU A 148 -1.84 -17.71 7.47
C LEU A 148 -2.22 -19.14 7.94
N ILE A 149 -1.98 -20.14 7.09
CA ILE A 149 -2.17 -21.55 7.47
C ILE A 149 -1.11 -22.00 8.50
N HIS A 150 0.14 -21.57 8.33
CA HIS A 150 1.22 -21.90 9.26
C HIS A 150 0.96 -21.32 10.66
N GLU A 151 0.51 -20.07 10.74
CA GLU A 151 0.16 -19.39 12.01
C GLU A 151 -1.06 -20.03 12.71
N LEU A 152 -1.97 -20.67 11.97
CA LEU A 152 -3.14 -21.35 12.53
C LEU A 152 -2.89 -22.79 13.00
N TYR A 153 -1.85 -23.46 12.48
CA TYR A 153 -1.53 -24.87 12.78
C TYR A 153 -0.27 -25.07 13.63
N GLY A 154 0.54 -24.02 13.84
CA GLY A 154 1.69 -24.01 14.76
C GLY A 154 1.33 -23.41 16.11
#